data_AF-A0A7J9BUN5-F1
#
_entry.id   AF-A0A7J9BUN5-F1
#
_cell.length_a   1.000
_cell.length_b   1.000
_cell.length_c   1.000
_cell.angle_alpha   90.00
_cell.angle_beta   90.00
_cell.angle_gamma   90.00
#
_symmetry.space_group_name_H-M   'P 1'
#
loop_
_entity.id
_entity.type
_entity.pdbx_description
1 polymer ?
#
loop_
_entity_poly.entity_id
_entity_poly.type
_entity_poly.pdbx_seq_one_letter_code
_entity_poly.pdbx_strand_id
1 'polypeptide(L)'
;YVSIDCGVEEGYLDNPTGIWFKPDKEFISTGENHETLPEYQSENEQYGKRYKTLRSFPNGAKNCYTLTLTHAHNNSFRIRASFGYGNYDRKNQPPKFDLYPGVNYWATVNSRSNVCYEIIHVFPADTEYMCLVNTGSGTPFFSSMEIRPSNISTCYGNGSSSELTYVEIYNLGPTLVPLVS
;
A
#
# COMPACT_ATOMS: atom_id res chain seq x y z
N TYR A 1 -8.01 10.51 -5.14
CA TYR A 1 -7.18 9.28 -5.13
C TYR A 1 -5.72 9.66 -4.95
N VAL A 2 -4.86 8.74 -4.54
CA VAL A 2 -3.41 8.97 -4.45
C VAL A 2 -2.63 7.68 -4.70
N SER A 3 -1.43 7.79 -5.26
CA SER A 3 -0.47 6.69 -5.40
C SER A 3 0.88 7.19 -4.90
N ILE A 4 1.45 6.47 -3.93
CA ILE A 4 2.63 6.85 -3.17
C ILE A 4 3.70 5.79 -3.43
N ASP A 5 4.88 6.23 -3.83
CA ASP A 5 6.10 5.41 -3.86
C ASP A 5 6.97 5.82 -2.67
N CYS A 6 7.27 4.88 -1.80
CA CYS A 6 7.93 5.15 -0.53
C CYS A 6 9.44 5.03 -0.72
N GLY A 7 10.19 6.02 -0.25
CA GLY A 7 11.64 6.05 -0.41
C GLY A 7 12.15 6.66 -1.71
N VAL A 8 11.27 7.07 -2.65
CA VAL A 8 11.68 7.84 -3.83
C VAL A 8 11.83 9.33 -3.50
N GLU A 9 12.78 10.00 -4.14
CA GLU A 9 13.03 11.44 -3.94
C GLU A 9 12.02 12.32 -4.72
N GLU A 10 11.73 11.91 -5.95
CA GLU A 10 10.91 12.65 -6.92
C GLU A 10 9.74 11.81 -7.45
N GLY A 11 8.62 12.48 -7.71
CA GLY A 11 7.44 11.85 -8.29
C GLY A 11 7.62 11.56 -9.78
N TYR A 12 6.89 10.57 -10.28
CA TYR A 12 7.00 10.14 -11.66
C TYR A 12 5.66 9.65 -12.23
N LEU A 13 5.55 9.73 -13.55
CA LEU A 13 4.52 9.02 -14.31
C LEU A 13 5.02 7.60 -14.57
N ASP A 14 4.26 6.60 -14.11
CA ASP A 14 4.49 5.22 -14.49
C ASP A 14 3.89 4.98 -15.88
N ASN A 15 4.72 4.97 -16.92
CA ASN A 15 4.26 4.87 -18.31
C ASN A 15 3.40 3.61 -18.58
N PRO A 16 3.75 2.41 -18.07
CA PRO A 16 2.96 1.21 -18.31
C PRO A 16 1.53 1.29 -17.75
N THR A 17 1.34 1.90 -16.58
CA THR A 17 0.01 2.01 -15.94
C THR A 17 -0.68 3.35 -16.19
N GLY A 18 0.04 4.38 -16.63
CA GLY A 18 -0.43 5.76 -16.72
C GLY A 18 -0.65 6.43 -15.36
N ILE A 19 -0.15 5.85 -14.27
CA ILE A 19 -0.40 6.32 -12.91
C ILE A 19 0.72 7.25 -12.46
N TRP A 20 0.35 8.42 -11.93
CA TRP A 20 1.30 9.29 -11.24
C TRP A 20 1.56 8.77 -9.81
N PHE A 21 2.83 8.53 -9.51
CA PHE A 21 3.33 8.20 -8.17
C PHE A 21 4.05 9.42 -7.59
N LYS A 22 3.69 9.79 -6.36
CA LYS A 22 4.35 10.85 -5.61
C LYS A 22 5.27 10.26 -4.52
N PRO A 23 6.30 10.99 -4.08
CA PRO A 23 7.09 10.65 -2.91
C PRO A 23 6.24 10.59 -1.64
N ASP A 24 6.72 9.89 -0.63
CA ASP A 24 6.03 9.74 0.65
C ASP A 24 6.28 10.85 1.68
N LYS A 25 7.20 11.78 1.40
CA LYS A 25 7.60 12.87 2.30
C LYS A 25 6.48 13.78 2.80
N GLU A 26 5.36 13.83 2.08
CA GLU A 26 4.17 14.62 2.48
C GLU A 26 3.29 13.89 3.50
N PHE A 27 3.46 12.57 3.66
CA PHE A 27 2.60 11.71 4.47
C PHE A 27 3.26 11.28 5.79
N ILE A 28 4.59 11.33 5.85
CA ILE A 28 5.35 10.93 7.03
C ILE A 28 6.68 11.68 7.09
N SER A 29 7.14 12.00 8.30
CA SER A 29 8.39 12.74 8.55
C SER A 29 9.50 11.88 9.18
N THR A 30 9.21 10.64 9.55
CA THR A 30 10.15 9.71 10.19
C THR A 30 10.58 8.60 9.22
N GLY A 31 11.54 7.77 9.64
CA GLY A 31 12.04 6.65 8.85
C GLY A 31 13.16 7.02 7.89
N GLU A 32 13.65 6.02 7.17
CA GLU A 32 14.83 6.09 6.31
C GLU A 32 14.51 5.55 4.92
N ASN A 33 14.89 6.29 3.88
CA ASN A 33 14.75 5.87 2.48
C ASN A 33 15.84 4.85 2.14
N HIS A 34 15.47 3.79 1.43
CA HIS A 34 16.41 2.77 0.94
C HIS A 34 16.05 2.31 -0.47
N GLU A 35 17.09 1.95 -1.22
CA GLU A 35 16.95 1.18 -2.45
C GLU A 35 17.09 -0.32 -2.16
N THR A 36 16.30 -1.12 -2.84
CA THR A 36 16.46 -2.57 -2.86
C THR A 36 17.67 -2.97 -3.69
N LEU A 37 18.31 -4.08 -3.31
CA LEU A 37 19.48 -4.57 -4.04
C LEU A 37 19.11 -4.99 -5.47
N PRO A 38 19.94 -4.68 -6.49
CA PRO A 38 19.64 -4.92 -7.89
C PRO A 38 19.19 -6.36 -8.21
N GLU A 39 19.81 -7.37 -7.58
CA GLU A 39 19.51 -8.78 -7.80
C GLU A 39 18.13 -9.23 -7.27
N TYR A 40 17.47 -8.40 -6.47
CA TYR A 40 16.10 -8.63 -5.98
C TYR A 40 15.05 -7.80 -6.72
N GLN A 41 15.47 -6.91 -7.63
CA GLN A 41 14.54 -6.07 -8.37
C GLN A 41 13.84 -6.88 -9.46
N SER A 42 12.53 -6.68 -9.58
CA SER A 42 11.75 -7.29 -10.66
C SER A 42 11.88 -6.47 -11.94
N GLU A 43 12.14 -7.14 -13.06
CA GLU A 43 12.11 -6.55 -14.41
C GLU A 43 10.68 -6.33 -14.93
N ASN A 44 9.65 -6.70 -14.17
CA ASN A 44 8.26 -6.46 -14.57
C ASN A 44 8.01 -4.95 -14.67
N GLU A 45 7.82 -4.45 -15.89
CA GLU A 45 7.64 -3.02 -16.14
C GLU A 45 6.41 -2.42 -15.44
N GLN A 46 5.34 -3.21 -15.28
CA GLN A 46 4.08 -2.76 -14.72
C GLN A 46 4.08 -2.68 -13.18
N TYR A 47 4.80 -3.57 -12.51
CA TYR A 47 4.72 -3.72 -11.05
C TYR A 47 6.06 -3.67 -10.34
N GLY A 48 7.18 -3.80 -11.06
CA GLY A 48 8.51 -3.89 -10.47
C GLY A 48 8.99 -2.57 -9.89
N LYS A 49 8.63 -1.45 -10.52
CA LYS A 49 9.13 -0.12 -10.15
C LYS A 49 8.81 0.26 -8.70
N ARG A 50 7.56 0.02 -8.26
CA ARG A 50 7.09 0.31 -6.89
C ARG A 50 7.70 -0.55 -5.78
N TYR A 51 8.56 -1.52 -6.13
CA TYR A 51 9.32 -2.33 -5.18
C TYR A 51 10.82 -1.99 -5.18
N LYS A 52 11.26 -1.03 -6.02
CA LYS A 52 12.69 -0.67 -6.10
C LYS A 52 13.14 0.14 -4.90
N THR A 53 12.25 0.94 -4.34
CA THR A 53 12.47 1.79 -3.18
C THR A 53 11.55 1.40 -2.02
N LEU A 54 11.98 1.71 -0.81
CA LEU A 54 11.16 1.61 0.39
C LEU A 54 11.55 2.68 1.41
N ARG A 55 10.62 3.00 2.31
CA ARG A 55 10.92 3.71 3.56
C ARG A 55 10.84 2.73 4.72
N SER A 56 11.93 2.61 5.47
CA SER A 56 12.06 1.75 6.64
C SER A 56 11.90 2.53 7.95
N PHE A 57 11.45 1.84 9.01
CA PHE A 57 11.20 2.43 10.32
C PHE A 57 11.93 1.66 11.43
N PRO A 58 13.25 1.86 11.58
CA PRO A 58 14.04 1.15 12.59
C PRO A 58 13.71 1.60 14.02
N ASN A 59 13.11 2.79 14.17
CA ASN A 59 12.77 3.40 15.45
C ASN A 59 11.25 3.46 15.65
N GLY A 60 10.83 3.33 16.90
CA GLY A 60 9.42 3.42 17.31
C GLY A 60 8.66 2.10 17.18
N ALA A 61 7.70 1.90 18.09
CA ALA A 61 6.84 0.71 18.09
C ALA A 61 5.71 0.80 17.04
N LYS A 62 5.28 2.02 16.70
CA LYS A 62 4.21 2.31 15.74
C LYS A 62 4.60 3.53 14.90
N ASN A 63 4.55 3.42 13.58
CA ASN A 63 4.87 4.48 12.63
C ASN A 63 3.70 4.67 11.67
N CYS A 64 3.17 5.90 11.56
CA CYS A 64 1.91 6.16 10.87
C CYS A 64 2.04 7.21 9.78
N TYR A 65 1.59 6.85 8.58
CA TYR A 65 1.36 7.80 7.50
C TYR A 65 0.07 8.56 7.80
N THR A 66 0.08 9.87 7.61
CA THR A 66 -1.11 10.72 7.70
C THR A 66 -1.68 10.90 6.29
N LEU A 67 -2.85 10.33 6.03
CA LEU A 67 -3.49 10.33 4.72
C LEU A 67 -4.65 11.32 4.72
N THR A 68 -4.50 12.45 4.04
CA THR A 68 -5.56 13.44 3.86
C THR A 68 -6.12 13.37 2.44
N LEU A 69 -7.40 13.04 2.31
CA LEU A 69 -8.10 12.88 1.04
C LEU A 69 -9.36 13.75 1.02
N THR A 70 -9.53 14.51 -0.07
CA THR A 70 -10.73 15.35 -0.24
C THR A 70 -11.99 14.51 -0.33
N HIS A 71 -13.01 14.86 0.47
CA HIS A 71 -14.31 14.18 0.53
C HIS A 71 -14.19 12.68 0.90
N ALA A 72 -13.27 12.33 1.78
CA ALA A 72 -13.12 10.94 2.21
C ALA A 72 -14.07 10.55 3.35
N HIS A 73 -14.49 11.49 4.19
CA HIS A 73 -15.39 11.22 5.31
C HIS A 73 -16.65 10.45 4.88
N ASN A 74 -16.87 9.29 5.51
CA ASN A 74 -17.96 8.34 5.26
C ASN A 74 -18.03 7.76 3.84
N ASN A 75 -16.95 7.91 3.05
CA ASN A 75 -16.82 7.29 1.74
C ASN A 75 -15.86 6.10 1.79
N SER A 76 -16.12 5.10 0.93
CA SER A 76 -15.30 3.90 0.84
C SER A 76 -14.17 4.07 -0.17
N PHE A 77 -12.99 3.59 0.19
CA PHE A 77 -11.80 3.60 -0.65
C PHE A 77 -11.16 2.23 -0.67
N ARG A 78 -10.69 1.83 -1.86
CA ARG A 78 -9.78 0.70 -2.01
C ARG A 78 -8.37 1.16 -1.71
N ILE A 79 -7.76 0.56 -0.69
CA ILE A 79 -6.37 0.76 -0.32
C ILE A 79 -5.58 -0.48 -0.71
N ARG A 80 -4.47 -0.28 -1.45
CA ARG A 80 -3.46 -1.30 -1.72
C ARG A 80 -2.16 -0.89 -1.06
N ALA A 81 -1.58 -1.77 -0.26
CA ALA A 81 -0.30 -1.58 0.40
C ALA A 81 0.69 -2.64 -0.11
N SER A 82 1.83 -2.20 -0.65
CA SER A 82 2.83 -3.08 -1.27
C SER A 82 4.14 -3.07 -0.48
N PHE A 83 4.73 -4.26 -0.36
CA PHE A 83 5.95 -4.51 0.41
C PHE A 83 6.91 -5.38 -0.40
N GLY A 84 8.06 -4.83 -0.76
CA GLY A 84 9.20 -5.55 -1.32
C GLY A 84 10.44 -5.29 -0.48
N TYR A 85 10.90 -6.29 0.27
CA TYR A 85 12.05 -6.15 1.16
C TYR A 85 13.35 -5.96 0.37
N GLY A 86 13.53 -6.71 -0.71
CA GLY A 86 14.65 -6.59 -1.63
C GLY A 86 16.04 -6.57 -0.98
N ASN A 87 16.16 -7.14 0.22
CA ASN A 87 17.37 -7.19 1.03
C ASN A 87 18.09 -5.84 1.18
N TYR A 88 17.33 -4.73 1.27
CA TYR A 88 17.88 -3.37 1.31
C TYR A 88 18.96 -3.16 2.39
N ASP A 89 18.82 -3.83 3.54
CA ASP A 89 19.73 -3.73 4.69
C ASP A 89 20.84 -4.79 4.70
N ARG A 90 20.91 -5.64 3.65
CA ARG A 90 21.89 -6.72 3.47
C ARG A 90 21.89 -7.78 4.58
N LYS A 91 20.84 -7.88 5.40
CA LYS A 91 20.75 -8.88 6.47
C LYS A 91 20.17 -10.21 6.01
N ASN A 92 19.52 -10.22 4.84
CA ASN A 92 18.78 -11.35 4.29
C ASN A 92 17.78 -11.94 5.30
N GLN A 93 17.15 -11.06 6.08
CA GLN A 93 16.19 -11.40 7.12
C GLN A 93 14.91 -10.61 6.89
N PRO A 94 13.99 -11.13 6.06
CA PRO A 94 12.75 -10.42 5.74
C PRO A 94 11.90 -10.20 6.99
N PRO A 95 11.49 -8.95 7.28
CA PRO A 95 10.75 -8.63 8.49
C PRO A 95 9.30 -9.12 8.47
N LYS A 96 8.71 -9.19 9.68
CA LYS A 96 7.27 -9.31 9.90
C LYS A 96 6.80 -8.21 10.84
N PHE A 97 5.65 -7.62 10.53
CA PHE A 97 5.07 -6.49 11.26
C PHE A 97 3.59 -6.38 10.91
N ASP A 98 2.83 -5.60 11.69
CA ASP A 98 1.38 -5.49 11.49
C ASP A 98 0.98 -4.17 10.84
N LEU A 99 -0.13 -4.19 10.10
CA LEU A 99 -0.77 -3.05 9.44
C LEU A 99 -2.05 -2.65 10.16
N TYR A 100 -2.22 -1.35 10.34
CA TYR A 100 -3.37 -0.75 10.98
C TYR A 100 -3.86 0.50 10.25
N PRO A 101 -5.01 0.49 9.57
CA PRO A 101 -5.80 1.69 9.34
C PRO A 101 -6.33 2.22 10.68
N GLY A 102 -5.85 3.38 11.11
CA GLY A 102 -6.15 3.98 12.41
C GLY A 102 -5.76 3.07 13.59
N VAL A 103 -6.79 2.48 14.21
CA VAL A 103 -6.67 1.56 15.36
C VAL A 103 -7.09 0.13 15.03
N ASN A 104 -7.60 -0.13 13.83
CA ASN A 104 -8.11 -1.44 13.44
C ASN A 104 -6.98 -2.31 12.91
N TYR A 105 -6.88 -3.55 13.37
CA TYR A 105 -5.94 -4.52 12.80
C TYR A 105 -6.39 -4.90 11.40
N TRP A 106 -5.50 -4.77 10.42
CA TRP A 106 -5.76 -5.20 9.05
C TRP A 106 -5.06 -6.52 8.74
N ALA A 107 -3.73 -6.57 8.83
CA ALA A 107 -2.96 -7.75 8.44
C ALA A 107 -1.56 -7.76 9.05
N THR A 108 -0.99 -8.95 9.22
CA THR A 108 0.46 -9.14 9.42
C THR A 108 1.15 -9.25 8.07
N VAL A 109 2.10 -8.35 7.82
CA VAL A 109 3.01 -8.40 6.68
C VAL A 109 4.05 -9.49 6.89
N ASN A 110 4.25 -10.32 5.87
CA ASN A 110 5.35 -11.26 5.80
C ASN A 110 6.11 -11.04 4.48
N SER A 111 7.21 -10.29 4.54
CA SER A 111 7.89 -9.80 3.35
C SER A 111 8.94 -10.77 2.78
N ARG A 112 8.75 -12.09 2.96
CA ARG A 112 9.63 -13.13 2.38
C ARG A 112 9.66 -13.11 0.85
N SER A 113 8.60 -12.60 0.25
CA SER A 113 8.51 -12.25 -1.17
C SER A 113 7.88 -10.87 -1.30
N ASN A 114 7.85 -10.32 -2.49
CA ASN A 114 7.01 -9.14 -2.77
C ASN A 114 5.56 -9.50 -2.49
N VAL A 115 4.88 -8.71 -1.65
CA VAL A 115 3.50 -8.94 -1.23
C VAL A 115 2.70 -7.64 -1.33
N CYS A 116 1.42 -7.78 -1.64
CA CYS A 116 0.48 -6.67 -1.73
C CYS A 116 -0.79 -7.05 -0.95
N TYR A 117 -1.23 -6.16 -0.08
CA TYR A 117 -2.47 -6.30 0.69
C TYR A 117 -3.51 -5.32 0.17
N GLU A 118 -4.76 -5.75 0.06
CA GLU A 118 -5.87 -4.94 -0.43
C GLU A 118 -7.06 -4.95 0.54
N ILE A 119 -7.65 -3.79 0.79
CA ILE A 119 -8.83 -3.61 1.65
C ILE A 119 -9.74 -2.53 1.07
N ILE A 120 -11.04 -2.65 1.33
CA ILE A 120 -12.00 -1.55 1.21
C ILE A 120 -12.20 -0.98 2.62
N HIS A 121 -11.79 0.27 2.79
CA HIS A 121 -11.84 0.98 4.06
C HIS A 121 -12.77 2.19 3.94
N VAL A 122 -13.67 2.34 4.93
CA VAL A 122 -14.54 3.51 5.05
C VAL A 122 -13.83 4.52 5.92
N PHE A 123 -13.47 5.66 5.34
CA PHE A 123 -12.72 6.70 6.03
C PHE A 123 -13.63 7.41 7.06
N PRO A 124 -13.27 7.41 8.36
CA PRO A 124 -14.08 8.04 9.40
C PRO A 124 -13.97 9.57 9.40
N ALA A 125 -12.99 10.13 8.69
CA ALA A 125 -12.80 11.55 8.46
C ALA A 125 -12.03 11.76 7.14
N ASP A 126 -11.87 13.01 6.71
CA ASP A 126 -11.04 13.33 5.55
C ASP A 126 -9.54 13.03 5.77
N THR A 127 -9.14 12.84 7.03
CA THR A 127 -7.81 12.37 7.42
C THR A 127 -7.91 11.04 8.14
N GLU A 128 -7.06 10.09 7.74
CA GLU A 128 -6.90 8.79 8.40
C GLU A 128 -5.41 8.42 8.49
N TYR A 129 -5.06 7.53 9.40
CA TYR A 129 -3.71 7.02 9.58
C TYR A 129 -3.56 5.64 8.98
N MET A 130 -2.42 5.40 8.33
CA MET A 130 -1.99 4.05 7.95
C MET A 130 -0.70 3.71 8.67
N CYS A 131 -0.78 2.77 9.60
CA CYS A 131 0.27 2.51 10.58
C CYS A 131 0.92 1.15 10.39
N LEU A 132 2.23 1.13 10.56
CA LEU A 132 3.06 -0.06 10.72
C LEU A 132 3.37 -0.25 12.20
N VAL A 133 3.14 -1.45 12.72
CA VAL A 133 3.43 -1.81 14.12
C VAL A 133 4.53 -2.87 14.16
N ASN A 134 5.62 -2.55 14.86
CA ASN A 134 6.75 -3.46 15.02
C ASN A 134 6.40 -4.58 16.02
N THR A 135 6.47 -5.82 15.58
CA THR A 135 6.21 -7.02 16.39
C THR A 135 7.48 -7.68 16.93
N GLY A 136 8.63 -7.02 16.82
CA GLY A 136 9.95 -7.52 17.22
C GLY A 136 10.59 -8.47 16.19
N SER A 137 9.98 -8.62 15.01
CA SER A 137 10.42 -9.55 13.95
C SER A 137 11.08 -8.83 12.78
N GLY A 138 11.91 -7.82 13.06
CA GLY A 138 12.63 -7.02 12.07
C GLY A 138 12.05 -5.61 11.90
N THR A 139 12.61 -4.84 10.96
CA THR A 139 12.28 -3.43 10.74
C THR A 139 11.05 -3.27 9.84
N PRO A 140 9.94 -2.67 10.31
CA PRO A 140 8.80 -2.36 9.44
C PRO A 140 9.16 -1.40 8.32
N PHE A 141 8.48 -1.52 7.18
CA PHE A 141 8.69 -0.65 6.04
C PHE A 141 7.44 -0.56 5.15
N PHE A 142 7.38 0.46 4.29
CA PHE A 142 6.45 0.54 3.16
C PHE A 142 7.23 0.66 1.85
N SER A 143 6.81 -0.01 0.78
CA SER A 143 7.34 0.21 -0.58
C SER A 143 6.39 1.09 -1.39
N SER A 144 5.09 0.81 -1.37
CA SER A 144 4.12 1.67 -2.04
C SER A 144 2.72 1.59 -1.44
N MET A 145 1.91 2.63 -1.68
CA MET A 145 0.52 2.68 -1.28
C MET A 145 -0.34 3.32 -2.36
N GLU A 146 -1.45 2.69 -2.72
CA GLU A 146 -2.41 3.21 -3.69
C GLU A 146 -3.81 3.29 -3.06
N ILE A 147 -4.45 4.45 -3.17
CA ILE A 147 -5.77 4.70 -2.59
C ILE A 147 -6.69 5.24 -3.66
N ARG A 148 -7.74 4.47 -4.00
CA ARG A 148 -8.73 4.81 -5.03
C ARG A 148 -10.12 4.85 -4.41
N PRO A 149 -11.01 5.78 -4.81
CA PRO A 149 -12.43 5.70 -4.47
C PRO A 149 -13.00 4.33 -4.85
N SER A 150 -13.87 3.79 -4.02
CA SER A 150 -14.60 2.56 -4.30
C SER A 150 -16.08 2.88 -4.50
N ASN A 151 -16.70 2.29 -5.53
CA ASN A 151 -18.14 2.45 -5.79
C ASN A 151 -19.01 1.50 -4.95
N ILE A 152 -18.42 0.82 -3.95
CA ILE A 152 -19.20 0.02 -3.01
C ILE A 152 -19.99 0.99 -2.13
N SER A 153 -21.27 1.15 -2.45
CA SER A 153 -22.25 1.70 -1.52
C SER A 153 -22.40 0.69 -0.37
N THR A 154 -22.31 1.17 0.87
CA THR A 154 -22.55 0.34 2.04
C THR A 154 -24.00 -0.11 2.04
N CYS A 155 -24.28 -1.32 1.56
CA CYS A 155 -25.61 -1.91 1.58
C CYS A 155 -26.02 -2.36 2.99
N TYR A 156 -25.64 -1.71 4.09
CA TYR A 156 -26.22 -1.96 5.41
C TYR A 156 -26.10 -0.72 6.31
N GLY A 157 -27.24 -0.30 6.86
CA GLY A 157 -27.36 0.81 7.79
C GLY A 157 -26.79 0.49 9.18
N ASN A 158 -26.43 1.55 9.89
CA ASN A 158 -26.14 1.61 11.34
C ASN A 158 -25.35 0.41 11.90
N GLY A 159 -24.05 0.38 11.60
CA GLY A 159 -23.08 -0.49 12.25
C GLY A 159 -21.67 0.09 12.15
N SER A 160 -21.01 0.23 13.30
CA SER A 160 -19.64 0.74 13.48
C SER A 160 -18.59 -0.05 12.69
N SER A 161 -17.67 0.67 12.03
CA SER A 161 -16.45 0.21 11.34
C SER A 161 -16.56 -1.13 10.59
N SER A 162 -16.99 -1.08 9.33
CA SER A 162 -16.91 -2.24 8.43
C SER A 162 -15.70 -2.10 7.53
N GLU A 163 -14.64 -2.83 7.84
CA GLU A 163 -13.52 -3.06 6.94
C GLU A 163 -13.77 -4.34 6.15
N LEU A 164 -13.69 -4.26 4.82
CA LEU A 164 -13.88 -5.42 3.96
C LEU A 164 -12.53 -5.81 3.34
N THR A 165 -12.01 -6.97 3.74
CA THR A 165 -10.87 -7.58 3.04
C THR A 165 -11.33 -7.99 1.65
N TYR A 166 -10.59 -7.55 0.63
CA TYR A 166 -10.87 -7.95 -0.74
C TYR A 166 -10.32 -9.36 -0.97
N VAL A 167 -11.19 -10.35 -1.20
CA VAL A 167 -10.80 -11.76 -1.31
C VAL A 167 -10.54 -12.16 -2.77
N GLU A 168 -11.49 -11.94 -3.69
CA GLU A 168 -11.34 -12.34 -5.10
C GLU A 168 -12.15 -11.46 -6.08
N ILE A 169 -11.59 -11.19 -7.28
CA ILE A 169 -12.35 -10.64 -8.43
C ILE A 169 -12.75 -11.82 -9.33
N TYR A 170 -14.05 -12.06 -9.49
CA TYR A 170 -14.55 -12.92 -10.56
C TYR A 170 -15.04 -12.04 -11.72
N ASN A 171 -14.35 -12.13 -12.86
CA ASN A 171 -14.87 -11.53 -14.08
C ASN A 171 -15.93 -12.46 -14.68
N LEU A 172 -17.20 -12.10 -14.51
CA LEU A 172 -18.35 -12.84 -15.04
C LEU A 172 -18.85 -12.29 -16.39
N GLY A 173 -18.12 -11.34 -17.00
CA GLY A 173 -18.46 -10.81 -18.31
C GLY A 173 -18.09 -11.79 -19.45
N PRO A 174 -18.82 -11.76 -20.58
CA PRO A 174 -18.42 -12.55 -21.73
C PRO A 174 -17.09 -12.03 -22.26
N THR A 175 -16.10 -12.92 -22.40
CA THR A 175 -14.87 -12.65 -23.14
C THR A 175 -15.25 -12.16 -24.53
N LEU A 176 -14.96 -10.89 -24.84
CA LEU A 176 -15.09 -10.38 -26.21
C LEU A 176 -14.11 -11.16 -27.08
N VAL A 177 -14.65 -12.06 -27.90
CA VAL A 177 -13.95 -12.70 -29.01
C VAL A 177 -13.46 -11.58 -29.94
N PRO A 178 -12.19 -11.56 -30.37
CA PRO A 178 -11.73 -10.57 -31.32
C PRO A 178 -12.45 -10.78 -32.66
N LEU A 179 -13.18 -9.77 -33.12
CA LEU A 179 -13.63 -9.70 -34.51
C LEU A 179 -12.38 -9.41 -35.36
N VAL A 180 -11.93 -10.44 -36.06
CA VAL A 180 -11.04 -10.30 -37.22
C VAL A 180 -11.87 -9.74 -38.36
N SER A 181 -11.44 -8.60 -38.91
CA SER A 181 -11.77 -8.17 -40.27
C SER A 181 -10.49 -7.69 -40.94
#